data_AF-A0A379YJ04-F1
#
_entry.id   AF-A0A379YJ04-F1
#
_cell.length_a   1.000
_cell.length_b   1.000
_cell.length_c   1.000
_cell.angle_alpha   90.00
_cell.angle_beta   90.00
_cell.angle_gamma   90.00
#
_symmetry.space_group_name_H-M   'P 1'
#
loop_
_entity.id
_entity.type
_entity.pdbx_description
1 polymer ?
#
loop_
_entity_poly.entity_id
_entity_poly.type
_entity_poly.pdbx_seq_one_letter_code
_entity_poly.pdbx_strand_id
1 'polypeptide(L)' 'MNINITDKPNPQDEEFVIDSLWAHNHKTQPVDIHPLFLTVTDDSQQIVGGLVARTWWGGLEVQYLWVGDQCRKKRVRPPN' A
#
# COMPACT_ATOMS: atom_id res chain seq x y z
N MET A 1 23.87 23.44 -5.58
CA MET A 1 22.81 22.43 -5.35
C MET A 1 22.09 22.84 -4.08
N ASN A 2 20.77 22.92 -4.10
CA ASN A 2 19.96 23.34 -2.96
C ASN A 2 19.02 22.18 -2.58
N ILE A 3 18.74 22.01 -1.29
CA ILE A 3 17.83 20.98 -0.77
C ILE A 3 16.58 21.68 -0.24
N ASN A 4 15.40 21.24 -0.65
CA ASN A 4 14.11 21.67 -0.09
C ASN A 4 13.54 20.56 0.78
N ILE A 5 13.12 20.87 2.00
CA ILE A 5 12.53 19.93 2.96
C ILE A 5 11.23 20.53 3.46
N THR A 6 10.11 19.85 3.22
CA THR A 6 8.77 20.30 3.62
C THR A 6 7.88 19.11 3.94
N ASP A 7 6.97 19.27 4.89
CA ASP A 7 5.86 18.36 5.16
C ASP A 7 4.57 18.76 4.44
N LYS A 8 4.63 19.85 3.65
CA LYS A 8 3.55 20.41 2.83
C LYS A 8 4.08 20.63 1.42
N PRO A 9 4.24 19.57 0.62
CA PRO A 9 4.71 19.70 -0.75
C PRO A 9 3.70 20.49 -1.59
N ASN A 10 4.19 21.20 -2.59
CA ASN A 10 3.34 21.69 -3.68
C ASN A 10 2.87 20.46 -4.48
N PRO A 11 1.54 20.24 -4.64
CA PRO A 11 1.04 19.08 -5.37
C PRO A 11 1.58 18.94 -6.80
N GLN A 12 1.86 20.06 -7.48
CA GLN A 12 2.42 20.06 -8.83
C GLN A 12 3.87 19.57 -8.87
N ASP A 13 4.67 19.94 -7.86
CA ASP A 13 6.05 19.48 -7.74
C ASP A 13 6.10 17.99 -7.41
N GLU A 14 5.19 17.52 -6.55
CA GLU A 14 5.04 16.11 -6.19
C GLU A 14 4.65 15.26 -7.41
N GLU A 15 3.61 15.68 -8.15
CA GLU A 15 3.16 15.02 -9.38
C GLU A 15 4.28 14.96 -10.43
N PHE A 16 4.98 16.08 -10.66
CA PHE A 16 6.10 16.13 -11.60
C PHE A 16 7.20 15.12 -11.27
N VAL A 17 7.54 14.97 -9.98
CA VAL A 17 8.55 14.00 -9.51
C VAL A 17 8.07 12.56 -9.74
N ILE A 18 6.81 12.25 -9.41
CA ILE A 18 6.21 10.92 -9.57
C ILE A 18 6.19 10.53 -11.06
N ASP A 19 5.67 11.40 -11.92
CA ASP A 19 5.55 11.14 -13.36
C ASP A 19 6.93 10.98 -14.01
N SER A 20 7.89 11.83 -13.65
CA SER A 20 9.27 11.73 -14.16
C SER A 20 9.91 10.40 -13.78
N LEU A 21 9.67 9.92 -12.56
CA LEU A 21 10.16 8.62 -12.10
C LEU A 21 9.52 7.47 -12.89
N TRP A 22 8.20 7.48 -13.06
CA TRP A 22 7.50 6.44 -13.83
C TRP A 22 7.92 6.44 -15.30
N ALA A 23 8.04 7.61 -15.93
CA ALA A 23 8.51 7.75 -17.31
C ALA A 23 9.95 7.24 -17.48
N HIS A 24 10.81 7.41 -16.46
CA HIS A 24 12.16 6.83 -16.47
C HIS A 24 12.11 5.31 -16.38
N ASN A 25 11.39 4.76 -15.38
CA ASN A 25 11.34 3.32 -15.12
C ASN A 25 10.68 2.54 -16.27
N HIS A 26 9.67 3.12 -16.92
CA HIS A 26 8.98 2.52 -18.07
C HIS A 26 9.92 2.24 -19.27
N LYS A 27 11.12 2.82 -19.29
CA LYS A 27 12.13 2.52 -20.33
C LYS A 27 12.72 1.12 -20.21
N THR A 28 12.72 0.53 -19.02
CA THR A 28 13.32 -0.78 -18.75
C THR A 28 12.29 -1.82 -18.35
N GLN A 29 11.27 -1.43 -17.58
CA GLN A 29 10.21 -2.32 -17.13
C GLN A 29 8.89 -1.57 -17.03
N PRO A 30 7.79 -2.10 -17.60
CA PRO A 30 6.47 -1.52 -17.40
C PRO A 30 6.14 -1.38 -15.92
N VAL A 31 5.54 -0.26 -15.55
CA VAL A 31 4.99 -0.06 -14.21
C VAL A 31 3.70 -0.86 -14.13
N ASP A 32 3.67 -1.85 -13.25
CA ASP A 32 2.53 -2.75 -13.04
C ASP A 32 2.17 -2.73 -11.55
N ILE A 33 1.36 -1.75 -11.15
CA ILE A 33 0.94 -1.53 -9.77
C ILE A 33 -0.51 -1.99 -9.63
N HIS A 34 -0.76 -2.94 -8.74
CA HIS A 34 -2.11 -3.44 -8.45
C HIS A 34 -2.50 -3.18 -7.01
N PRO A 35 -3.68 -2.60 -6.75
CA PRO A 35 -4.21 -2.51 -5.39
C PRO A 35 -4.51 -3.91 -4.84
N LEU A 36 -4.18 -4.12 -3.57
CA LEU A 36 -4.51 -5.33 -2.82
C LEU A 36 -5.25 -4.95 -1.54
N PHE A 37 -6.51 -5.32 -1.47
CA PHE A 37 -7.35 -5.10 -0.30
C PHE A 37 -7.86 -6.43 0.22
N LEU A 38 -7.57 -6.73 1.49
CA LEU A 38 -8.05 -7.93 2.16
C LEU A 38 -8.81 -7.55 3.42
N THR A 39 -9.92 -8.22 3.66
CA THR A 39 -10.69 -8.11 4.90
C THR A 39 -10.89 -9.49 5.51
N VAL A 40 -10.89 -9.52 6.83
CA VAL A 40 -11.35 -10.67 7.61
C VAL A 40 -12.66 -10.26 8.25
N THR A 41 -13.70 -11.06 8.04
CA THR A 41 -15.01 -10.83 8.64
C THR A 41 -15.36 -11.90 9.66
N ASP A 42 -16.20 -11.56 10.63
CA ASP A 42 -16.84 -12.55 11.50
C ASP A 42 -18.07 -13.19 10.83
N ASP A 43 -18.76 -14.06 11.57
CA ASP A 43 -19.98 -14.76 11.12
C ASP A 43 -21.14 -13.79 10.82
N SER A 44 -21.09 -12.57 11.35
CA SER A 44 -22.05 -11.50 11.09
C SER A 44 -21.62 -10.56 9.96
N GLN A 45 -20.60 -10.95 9.18
CA GLN A 45 -20.03 -10.19 8.06
C GLN A 45 -19.42 -8.84 8.47
N GLN A 46 -19.12 -8.63 9.76
CA GLN A 46 -18.45 -7.42 10.22
C GLN A 46 -16.94 -7.54 10.03
N ILE A 47 -16.29 -6.49 9.55
CA ILE A 47 -14.83 -6.48 9.37
C ILE A 47 -14.15 -6.47 10.75
N VAL A 48 -13.38 -7.52 11.04
CA VAL A 48 -12.61 -7.69 12.28
C VAL A 48 -11.10 -7.57 12.06
N GLY A 49 -10.67 -7.33 10.83
CA GLY A 49 -9.29 -7.07 10.45
C GLY A 49 -9.18 -6.75 8.95
N GLY A 50 -8.08 -6.12 8.55
CA GLY A 50 -7.87 -5.80 7.15
C GLY A 50 -6.44 -5.39 6.79
N LEU A 51 -6.15 -5.49 5.50
CA LEU A 51 -4.88 -5.12 4.87
C LEU A 51 -5.19 -4.20 3.68
N VAL A 52 -4.60 -2.99 3.69
CA VAL A 52 -4.52 -2.12 2.53
C VAL A 52 -3.08 -2.16 2.03
N ALA A 53 -2.89 -2.65 0.82
CA ALA A 53 -1.59 -2.88 0.22
C ALA A 53 -1.62 -2.65 -1.29
N ARG A 54 -0.44 -2.68 -1.90
CA ARG A 54 -0.27 -2.73 -3.35
C ARG A 54 0.84 -3.72 -3.71
N THR A 55 0.71 -4.35 -4.87
CA THR A 55 1.76 -5.19 -5.44
C THR A 55 2.39 -4.49 -6.64
N TRP A 56 3.70 -4.60 -6.79
CA TRP A 56 4.44 -3.98 -7.88
C TRP A 56 5.81 -4.65 -8.05
N TRP A 57 6.19 -4.97 -9.29
CA TRP A 57 7.45 -5.64 -9.64
C TRP A 57 7.80 -6.87 -8.77
N GLY A 58 6.78 -7.66 -8.42
CA GLY A 58 6.94 -8.83 -7.53
C GLY A 58 7.09 -8.51 -6.04
N GLY A 59 7.09 -7.23 -5.67
CA GLY A 59 7.05 -6.74 -4.30
C GLY A 59 5.63 -6.55 -3.78
N LEU A 60 5.50 -6.65 -2.46
CA LEU A 60 4.29 -6.31 -1.70
C LEU A 60 4.61 -5.11 -0.81
N GLU A 61 3.84 -4.03 -0.98
CA GLU A 61 3.88 -2.87 -0.10
C GLU A 61 2.63 -2.80 0.74
N VAL A 62 2.78 -2.87 2.06
CA VAL A 62 1.70 -2.77 3.03
C VAL A 62 1.60 -1.34 3.54
N GLN A 63 0.47 -0.68 3.27
CA GLN A 63 0.18 0.66 3.77
C GLN A 63 -0.43 0.61 5.17
N TYR A 64 -1.42 -0.26 5.36
CA TYR A 64 -2.11 -0.42 6.64
C TYR A 64 -2.41 -1.89 6.92
N LEU A 65 -2.05 -2.33 8.11
CA LEU A 65 -2.48 -3.62 8.67
C LEU A 65 -3.19 -3.35 9.99
N TRP A 66 -4.44 -3.80 10.08
CA TRP A 66 -5.24 -3.66 11.28
C TRP A 66 -5.87 -4.98 11.69
N VAL A 67 -5.91 -5.21 13.00
CA VAL A 67 -6.58 -6.35 13.62
C VAL A 67 -7.44 -5.78 14.74
N GLY A 68 -8.74 -6.08 14.70
CA GLY A 68 -9.69 -5.71 15.74
C GLY A 68 -9.31 -6.37 17.08
N ASP A 69 -9.57 -5.66 18.18
CA ASP A 69 -9.10 -6.07 19.50
C ASP A 69 -9.61 -7.46 19.93
N GLN A 70 -10.82 -7.84 19.49
CA GLN A 70 -11.43 -9.16 19.69
C GLN A 70 -10.63 -10.33 19.06
N CYS A 71 -9.77 -10.01 18.08
CA CYS A 71 -8.92 -10.94 17.34
C CYS A 71 -7.45 -10.85 17.73
N ARG A 72 -7.02 -9.84 18.50
CA ARG A 72 -5.63 -9.72 18.95
C ARG A 72 -5.24 -10.87 19.88
N LYS A 73 -3.99 -11.32 19.79
CA LYS A 73 -3.42 -12.48 20.52
C LYS A 73 -4.02 -13.85 20.15
N LYS A 74 -5.04 -13.91 19.28
CA LYS A 74 -5.45 -15.15 18.63
C LYS A 74 -4.56 -15.32 17.39
N ARG A 75 -3.91 -16.47 17.24
CA ARG A 75 -3.17 -16.78 16.01
C ARG A 75 -4.19 -16.92 14.87
N VAL A 76 -4.28 -15.91 14.01
CA VAL A 76 -4.97 -16.03 12.72
C VAL A 76 -4.03 -16.81 11.81
N ARG A 77 -4.33 -18.10 11.57
CA ARG A 77 -3.67 -18.90 10.53
C ARG A 77 -4.47 -18.74 9.24
N PRO A 78 -3.82 -18.46 8.09
CA PRO A 78 -4.50 -18.60 6.81
C PRO A 78 -4.96 -20.06 6.64
N PRO A 79 -6.11 -20.30 5.99
CA PRO A 79 -6.54 -21.65 5.64
C PRO A 79 -5.52 -22.29 4.67
N ASN A 80 -5.28 -23.59 4.86
CA ASN A 80 -4.44 -24.42 3.98
C ASN A 80 -5.10 -24.63 2.62
#